data_AF-A0A1S8FGV1-F1
#
_entry.id   AF-A0A1S8FGV1-F1
#
_cell.length_a   1.000
_cell.length_b   1.000
_cell.length_c   1.000
_cell.angle_alpha   90.00
_cell.angle_beta   90.00
_cell.angle_gamma   90.00
#
_symmetry.space_group_name_H-M   'P 1'
#
loop_
_entity.id
_entity.type
_entity.pdbx_description
1 polymer ?
#
loop_
_entity_poly.entity_id
_entity_poly.type
_entity_poly.pdbx_seq_one_letter_code
_entity_poly.pdbx_strand_id
1 'polypeptide(L)'
;MQDLSWSESQFRTLLAARVSSYLVRTGQWQLIKASLPFEKTDAELALISMVFDSPMPWGGDVRTKDAHTVLWTMTSHRPRWLVELCKEAGKAAEKRGAKKINLDDIKNQFAVFGRKRIEDTEAEFRSQCPQISELIGAFSRQPDLYSTDELLKTIHNRIIQAVNPMLSGSVGKPSDLDVAHFLFQIGFISGRRDFGEGRGYDHVYYREQPGLLKLRTNIDDGLRWEINPIYRDVLNLRYVADKRHTKSGKR
;
A
#
# COMPACT_ATOMS: atom_id res chain seq x y z
N MET A 1 0.95 -21.88 -3.48
CA MET A 1 -0.32 -21.15 -3.66
C MET A 1 -0.09 -20.19 -4.81
N GLN A 2 -0.76 -20.37 -5.96
CA GLN A 2 -0.67 -19.39 -7.04
C GLN A 2 -1.49 -18.18 -6.61
N ASP A 3 -0.80 -17.11 -6.20
CA ASP A 3 -1.45 -15.84 -5.93
C ASP A 3 -2.00 -15.27 -7.25
N LEU A 4 -3.29 -14.99 -7.29
CA LEU A 4 -3.92 -14.22 -8.36
C LEU A 4 -3.38 -12.79 -8.28
N SER A 5 -2.26 -12.51 -8.97
CA SER A 5 -1.65 -11.18 -8.97
C SER A 5 -2.36 -10.26 -9.96
N TRP A 6 -2.69 -9.04 -9.52
CA TRP A 6 -3.28 -8.01 -10.37
C TRP A 6 -2.26 -6.90 -10.69
N SER A 7 -2.15 -6.53 -11.96
CA SER A 7 -1.36 -5.39 -12.39
C SER A 7 -2.09 -4.07 -12.12
N GLU A 8 -1.34 -2.96 -12.11
CA GLU A 8 -1.91 -1.61 -12.01
C GLU A 8 -2.87 -1.32 -13.18
N SER A 9 -2.54 -1.78 -14.39
CA SER A 9 -3.43 -1.65 -15.55
C SER A 9 -4.74 -2.39 -15.37
N GLN A 10 -4.72 -3.61 -14.80
CA GLN A 10 -5.93 -4.36 -14.49
C GLN A 10 -6.76 -3.65 -13.40
N PHE A 11 -6.12 -3.00 -12.44
CA PHE A 11 -6.79 -2.15 -11.45
C PHE A 11 -7.51 -0.96 -12.08
N ARG A 12 -6.84 -0.26 -13.00
CA ARG A 12 -7.43 0.84 -13.76
C ARG A 12 -8.65 0.36 -14.55
N THR A 13 -8.51 -0.72 -15.31
CA THR A 13 -9.63 -1.30 -16.07
C THR A 13 -10.77 -1.71 -15.14
N LEU A 14 -10.48 -2.31 -13.98
CA LEU A 14 -11.50 -2.68 -13.00
C LEU A 14 -12.28 -1.48 -12.47
N LEU A 15 -11.58 -0.39 -12.10
CA LEU A 15 -12.22 0.83 -11.63
C LEU A 15 -13.09 1.48 -12.71
N ALA A 16 -12.55 1.63 -13.93
CA ALA A 16 -13.29 2.18 -15.06
C ALA A 16 -14.52 1.33 -15.39
N ALA A 17 -14.41 -0.01 -15.35
CA ALA A 17 -15.53 -0.92 -15.57
C ALA A 17 -16.63 -0.78 -14.51
N ARG A 18 -16.28 -0.47 -13.25
CA ARG A 18 -17.27 -0.21 -12.19
C ARG A 18 -18.06 1.07 -12.48
N VAL A 19 -17.39 2.13 -12.92
CA VAL A 19 -18.03 3.39 -13.30
C VAL A 19 -18.92 3.19 -14.53
N SER A 20 -18.40 2.60 -15.60
CA SER A 20 -19.20 2.37 -16.81
C SER A 20 -20.40 1.45 -16.56
N SER A 21 -20.23 0.39 -15.76
CA SER A 21 -21.35 -0.49 -15.38
C SER A 21 -22.43 0.25 -14.59
N TYR A 22 -22.05 1.18 -13.71
CA TYR A 22 -23.02 2.04 -13.03
C TYR A 22 -23.78 2.91 -14.03
N LEU A 23 -23.06 3.61 -14.92
CA LEU A 23 -23.65 4.48 -15.93
C LEU A 23 -24.60 3.74 -16.89
N VAL A 24 -24.29 2.49 -17.24
CA VAL A 24 -25.18 1.65 -18.06
C VAL A 24 -26.47 1.34 -17.31
N ARG A 25 -26.38 0.92 -16.03
CA ARG A 25 -27.57 0.58 -15.22
C ARG A 25 -28.46 1.79 -14.93
N THR A 26 -27.88 2.98 -14.83
CA THR A 26 -28.63 4.22 -14.59
C THR A 26 -29.10 4.91 -15.88
N GLY A 27 -28.83 4.33 -17.06
CA GLY A 27 -29.18 4.90 -18.35
C GLY A 27 -28.34 6.12 -18.76
N GLN A 28 -27.31 6.47 -17.98
CA GLN A 28 -26.46 7.64 -18.19
C GLN A 28 -25.33 7.39 -19.20
N TRP A 29 -25.05 6.13 -19.56
CA TRP A 29 -23.97 5.78 -20.48
C TRP A 29 -24.06 6.50 -21.83
N GLN A 30 -25.27 6.61 -22.39
CA GLN A 30 -25.48 7.25 -23.69
C GLN A 30 -25.13 8.75 -23.69
N LEU A 31 -25.23 9.40 -22.53
CA LEU A 31 -24.93 10.82 -22.37
C LEU A 31 -23.42 11.11 -22.41
N ILE A 32 -22.60 10.12 -22.06
CA ILE A 32 -21.17 10.33 -21.79
C ILE A 32 -20.29 9.60 -22.81
N LYS A 33 -20.75 8.47 -23.39
CA LYS A 33 -19.92 7.64 -24.27
C LYS A 33 -19.30 8.39 -25.46
N ALA A 34 -20.01 9.40 -25.99
CA ALA A 34 -19.58 10.16 -27.15
C ALA A 34 -18.49 11.19 -26.82
N SER A 35 -18.36 11.60 -25.55
CA SER A 35 -17.32 12.52 -25.08
C SER A 35 -16.08 11.81 -24.54
N LEU A 36 -16.10 10.47 -24.46
CA LEU A 36 -14.92 9.73 -24.00
C LEU A 36 -13.83 9.75 -25.08
N PRO A 37 -12.54 9.83 -24.67
CA PRO A 37 -11.41 9.63 -25.58
C PRO A 37 -11.52 8.32 -26.37
N PHE A 38 -10.96 8.32 -27.58
CA PHE A 38 -10.89 7.11 -28.42
C PHE A 38 -9.93 6.07 -27.83
N GLU A 39 -8.79 6.54 -27.32
CA GLU A 39 -7.78 5.67 -26.72
C GLU A 39 -8.31 5.04 -25.43
N LYS A 40 -8.19 3.71 -25.32
CA LYS A 40 -8.76 2.94 -24.22
C LYS A 40 -8.26 3.43 -22.86
N THR A 41 -6.95 3.66 -22.72
CA THR A 41 -6.35 4.11 -21.46
C THR A 41 -6.91 5.47 -21.04
N ASP A 42 -7.02 6.41 -21.99
CA ASP A 42 -7.53 7.75 -21.70
C ASP A 42 -9.02 7.73 -21.38
N ALA A 43 -9.80 6.85 -22.03
CA ALA A 43 -11.20 6.61 -21.70
C ALA A 43 -11.36 6.04 -20.28
N GLU A 44 -10.52 5.09 -19.88
CA GLU A 44 -10.50 4.54 -18.52
C GLU A 44 -10.18 5.64 -17.48
N LEU A 45 -9.15 6.46 -17.74
CA LEU A 45 -8.77 7.58 -16.87
C LEU A 45 -9.89 8.62 -16.77
N ALA A 46 -10.53 8.96 -17.89
CA ALA A 46 -11.66 9.88 -17.92
C ALA A 46 -12.82 9.38 -17.05
N LEU A 47 -13.18 8.10 -17.15
CA LEU A 47 -14.21 7.48 -16.31
C LEU A 47 -13.86 7.52 -14.83
N ILE A 48 -12.61 7.20 -14.46
CA ILE A 48 -12.14 7.25 -13.06
C ILE A 48 -12.20 8.70 -12.54
N SER A 49 -11.84 9.68 -13.37
CA SER A 49 -11.86 11.10 -13.01
C SER A 49 -13.27 11.66 -12.74
N MET A 50 -14.33 10.96 -13.15
CA MET A 50 -15.71 11.34 -12.81
C MET A 50 -16.02 11.11 -11.33
N VAL A 51 -15.33 10.16 -10.69
CA VAL A 51 -15.57 9.75 -9.31
C VAL A 51 -14.50 10.29 -8.37
N PHE A 52 -13.24 10.34 -8.82
CA PHE A 52 -12.10 10.73 -8.01
C PHE A 52 -11.50 12.05 -8.48
N ASP A 53 -10.97 12.83 -7.55
CA ASP A 53 -9.98 13.86 -7.89
C ASP A 53 -8.75 13.14 -8.47
N SER A 54 -8.34 13.53 -9.67
CA SER A 54 -7.16 12.99 -10.33
C SER A 54 -6.50 14.10 -11.14
N PRO A 55 -5.19 14.32 -11.00
CA PRO A 55 -4.26 13.59 -10.13
C PRO A 55 -4.41 14.00 -8.64
N MET A 56 -3.99 13.12 -7.72
CA MET A 56 -4.02 13.33 -6.26
C MET A 56 -2.62 13.61 -5.69
N PRO A 57 -2.48 14.41 -4.62
CA PRO A 57 -1.21 14.58 -3.91
C PRO A 57 -0.63 13.24 -3.43
N TRP A 58 0.61 12.90 -3.80
CA TRP A 58 1.23 11.62 -3.46
C TRP A 58 2.75 11.71 -3.40
N GLY A 59 3.35 11.28 -2.29
CA GLY A 59 4.82 11.22 -2.15
C GLY A 59 5.50 12.57 -1.87
N GLY A 60 4.78 13.52 -1.24
CA GLY A 60 5.27 14.85 -0.84
C GLY A 60 4.38 15.99 -1.36
N ASP A 61 4.59 17.21 -0.87
CA ASP A 61 3.67 18.35 -1.08
C ASP A 61 3.51 18.80 -2.55
N VAL A 62 4.49 18.50 -3.42
CA VAL A 62 4.51 18.97 -4.82
C VAL A 62 4.16 17.85 -5.81
N ARG A 63 4.13 16.59 -5.36
CA ARG A 63 3.98 15.44 -6.27
C ARG A 63 2.54 14.98 -6.35
N THR A 64 2.14 14.56 -7.54
CA THR A 64 0.82 13.99 -7.77
C THR A 64 0.89 12.68 -8.54
N LYS A 65 -0.07 11.79 -8.30
CA LYS A 65 -0.26 10.54 -9.04
C LYS A 65 -1.73 10.37 -9.40
N ASP A 66 -2.02 9.60 -10.43
CA ASP A 66 -3.41 9.28 -10.77
C ASP A 66 -4.10 8.53 -9.63
N ALA A 67 -5.41 8.75 -9.47
CA ALA A 67 -6.20 8.13 -8.43
C ALA A 67 -6.05 6.59 -8.41
N HIS A 68 -5.99 5.96 -9.59
CA HIS A 68 -5.83 4.50 -9.71
C HIS A 68 -4.50 4.01 -9.17
N THR A 69 -3.39 4.73 -9.40
CA THR A 69 -2.06 4.40 -8.87
C THR A 69 -2.02 4.50 -7.35
N VAL A 70 -2.62 5.57 -6.81
CA VAL A 70 -2.72 5.79 -5.36
C VAL A 70 -3.51 4.65 -4.71
N LEU A 71 -4.69 4.36 -5.22
CA LEU A 71 -5.56 3.29 -4.72
C LEU A 71 -4.91 1.90 -4.86
N TRP A 72 -4.24 1.63 -5.98
CA TRP A 72 -3.50 0.39 -6.20
C TRP A 72 -2.43 0.18 -5.13
N THR A 73 -1.65 1.23 -4.81
CA THR A 73 -0.62 1.20 -3.77
C THR A 73 -1.21 0.98 -2.37
N MET A 74 -2.25 1.74 -2.02
CA MET A 74 -2.89 1.66 -0.69
C MET A 74 -3.56 0.30 -0.41
N THR A 75 -3.99 -0.39 -1.47
CA THR A 75 -4.71 -1.66 -1.35
C THR A 75 -3.79 -2.86 -1.53
N SER A 76 -2.46 -2.68 -1.48
CA SER A 76 -1.44 -3.71 -1.80
C SER A 76 -1.85 -4.62 -2.95
N HIS A 77 -2.38 -4.02 -4.01
CA HIS A 77 -2.71 -4.72 -5.26
C HIS A 77 -3.80 -5.79 -5.11
N ARG A 78 -4.65 -5.70 -4.08
CA ARG A 78 -5.79 -6.62 -3.89
C ARG A 78 -7.13 -5.99 -4.31
N PRO A 79 -7.81 -6.52 -5.36
CA PRO A 79 -9.03 -5.93 -5.90
C PRO A 79 -10.20 -5.85 -4.92
N ARG A 80 -10.32 -6.82 -4.01
CA ARG A 80 -11.38 -6.81 -2.97
C ARG A 80 -11.25 -5.57 -2.10
N TRP A 81 -10.03 -5.33 -1.63
CA TRP A 81 -9.66 -4.18 -0.81
C TRP A 81 -9.85 -2.85 -1.53
N LEU A 82 -9.56 -2.81 -2.83
CA LEU A 82 -9.87 -1.65 -3.66
C LEU A 82 -11.35 -1.27 -3.62
N VAL A 83 -12.23 -2.24 -3.88
CA VAL A 83 -13.68 -1.99 -3.92
C VAL A 83 -14.20 -1.54 -2.56
N GLU A 84 -13.74 -2.16 -1.48
CA GLU A 84 -14.11 -1.79 -0.12
C GLU A 84 -13.65 -0.38 0.25
N LEU A 85 -12.39 -0.03 -0.05
CA LEU A 85 -11.85 1.30 0.22
C LEU A 85 -12.60 2.38 -0.57
N CYS A 86 -12.87 2.15 -1.86
CA CYS A 86 -13.65 3.06 -2.69
C CYS A 86 -15.07 3.27 -2.14
N LYS A 87 -15.70 2.22 -1.61
CA LYS A 87 -17.04 2.31 -1.01
C LYS A 87 -17.03 3.19 0.24
N GLU A 88 -16.09 2.98 1.15
CA GLU A 88 -16.00 3.78 2.38
C GLU A 88 -15.57 5.23 2.10
N ALA A 89 -14.62 5.44 1.18
CA ALA A 89 -14.22 6.78 0.75
C ALA A 89 -15.37 7.54 0.06
N GLY A 90 -16.20 6.84 -0.73
CA GLY A 90 -17.40 7.42 -1.35
C GLY A 90 -18.42 7.92 -0.32
N LYS A 91 -18.68 7.14 0.74
CA LYS A 91 -19.54 7.57 1.84
C LYS A 91 -18.96 8.79 2.58
N ALA A 92 -17.63 8.83 2.75
CA ALA A 92 -16.97 9.97 3.37
C ALA A 92 -17.13 11.25 2.53
N ALA A 93 -16.92 11.14 1.22
CA ALA A 93 -17.13 12.23 0.27
C ALA A 93 -18.59 12.73 0.27
N GLU A 94 -19.56 11.81 0.28
CA GLU A 94 -20.99 12.13 0.37
C GLU A 94 -21.32 12.86 1.67
N LYS A 95 -20.81 12.38 2.82
CA LYS A 95 -21.05 13.01 4.13
C LYS A 95 -20.54 14.45 4.20
N ARG A 96 -19.46 14.77 3.48
CA ARG A 96 -18.95 16.16 3.38
C ARG A 96 -19.57 16.97 2.24
N GLY A 97 -20.54 16.43 1.51
CA GLY A 97 -21.23 17.10 0.40
C GLY A 97 -20.38 17.28 -0.86
N ALA A 98 -19.37 16.43 -1.06
CA ALA A 98 -18.46 16.54 -2.19
C ALA A 98 -18.93 15.80 -3.44
N LYS A 99 -18.57 16.34 -4.61
CA LYS A 99 -18.88 15.74 -5.90
C LYS A 99 -17.91 14.63 -6.32
N LYS A 100 -16.70 14.63 -5.76
CA LYS A 100 -15.63 13.67 -6.06
C LYS A 100 -14.93 13.24 -4.77
N ILE A 101 -14.42 12.02 -4.79
CA ILE A 101 -13.60 11.45 -3.73
C ILE A 101 -12.17 12.01 -3.86
N ASN A 102 -11.66 12.62 -2.80
CA ASN A 102 -10.29 13.13 -2.76
C ASN A 102 -9.39 12.25 -1.87
N LEU A 103 -8.11 12.61 -1.76
CA LEU A 103 -7.16 11.87 -0.95
C LEU A 103 -7.53 11.84 0.54
N ASP A 104 -8.11 12.92 1.07
CA ASP A 104 -8.47 13.00 2.48
C ASP A 104 -9.64 12.07 2.82
N ASP A 105 -10.62 11.94 1.92
CA ASP A 105 -11.70 10.96 2.05
C ASP A 105 -11.17 9.55 2.20
N ILE A 106 -10.12 9.23 1.45
CA ILE A 106 -9.45 7.92 1.45
C ILE A 106 -8.63 7.75 2.74
N LYS A 107 -7.79 8.72 3.09
CA LYS A 107 -6.94 8.69 4.29
C LYS A 107 -7.77 8.58 5.58
N ASN A 108 -8.90 9.26 5.64
CA ASN A 108 -9.81 9.19 6.79
C ASN A 108 -10.36 7.78 7.06
N GLN A 109 -10.24 6.84 6.11
CA GLN A 109 -10.64 5.44 6.29
C GLN A 109 -9.52 4.55 6.80
N PHE A 110 -8.27 5.03 6.87
CA PHE A 110 -7.09 4.18 7.15
C PHE A 110 -7.16 3.50 8.51
N ALA A 111 -7.66 4.17 9.55
CA ALA A 111 -7.80 3.53 10.86
C ALA A 111 -8.76 2.32 10.82
N VAL A 112 -9.91 2.46 10.16
CA VAL A 112 -10.91 1.38 10.06
C VAL A 112 -10.44 0.29 9.11
N PHE A 113 -9.92 0.69 7.96
CA PHE A 113 -9.48 -0.22 6.92
C PHE A 113 -8.22 -0.99 7.32
N GLY A 114 -7.27 -0.32 7.98
CA GLY A 114 -6.05 -0.91 8.54
C GLY A 114 -6.34 -2.01 9.56
N ARG A 115 -7.38 -1.86 10.40
CA ARG A 115 -7.80 -2.93 11.33
C ARG A 115 -8.30 -4.17 10.61
N LYS A 116 -9.25 -4.01 9.67
CA LYS A 116 -9.74 -5.11 8.83
C LYS A 116 -8.61 -5.81 8.07
N ARG A 117 -7.62 -5.03 7.66
CA ARG A 117 -6.40 -5.52 7.01
C ARG A 117 -5.57 -6.45 7.88
N ILE A 118 -5.40 -6.11 9.15
CA ILE A 118 -4.71 -6.96 10.11
C ILE A 118 -5.50 -8.26 10.29
N GLU A 119 -6.83 -8.18 10.45
CA GLU A 119 -7.71 -9.36 10.58
C GLU A 119 -7.65 -10.28 9.35
N ASP A 120 -7.71 -9.72 8.14
CA ASP A 120 -7.59 -10.46 6.88
C ASP A 120 -6.22 -11.13 6.75
N THR A 121 -5.16 -10.40 7.09
CA THR A 121 -3.78 -10.90 7.05
C THR A 121 -3.58 -12.02 8.08
N GLU A 122 -4.18 -11.88 9.26
CA GLU A 122 -4.19 -12.94 10.26
C GLU A 122 -4.86 -14.20 9.72
N ALA A 123 -6.09 -14.08 9.20
CA ALA A 123 -6.84 -15.21 8.68
C ALA A 123 -6.10 -15.94 7.54
N GLU A 124 -5.45 -15.20 6.65
CA GLU A 124 -4.75 -15.74 5.48
C GLU A 124 -3.44 -16.45 5.84
N PHE A 125 -2.68 -15.92 6.79
CA PHE A 125 -1.33 -16.39 7.09
C PHE A 125 -1.19 -17.08 8.44
N ARG A 126 -2.26 -17.27 9.22
CA ARG A 126 -2.25 -17.95 10.52
C ARG A 126 -1.59 -19.34 10.48
N SER A 127 -1.79 -20.10 9.41
CA SER A 127 -1.17 -21.42 9.25
C SER A 127 0.34 -21.35 9.00
N GLN A 128 0.84 -20.22 8.50
CA GLN A 128 2.26 -19.96 8.27
C GLN A 128 2.93 -19.33 9.49
N CYS A 129 2.22 -18.46 10.21
CA CYS A 129 2.67 -17.84 11.46
C CYS A 129 1.47 -17.60 12.39
N PRO A 130 1.27 -18.43 13.43
CA PRO A 130 0.18 -18.24 14.39
C PRO A 130 0.24 -16.88 15.10
N GLN A 131 1.44 -16.34 15.32
CA GLN A 131 1.69 -15.07 16.01
C GLN A 131 1.68 -13.84 15.07
N ILE A 132 1.09 -13.93 13.88
CA ILE A 132 1.20 -12.86 12.89
C ILE A 132 0.64 -11.50 13.36
N SER A 133 -0.45 -11.50 14.12
CA SER A 133 -1.01 -10.26 14.69
C SER A 133 -0.07 -9.61 15.70
N GLU A 134 0.69 -10.42 16.45
CA GLU A 134 1.74 -9.92 17.36
C GLU A 134 2.95 -9.40 16.58
N LEU A 135 3.31 -10.04 15.46
CA LEU A 135 4.37 -9.58 14.55
C LEU A 135 4.07 -8.19 14.00
N ILE A 136 2.87 -8.01 13.47
CA ILE A 136 2.41 -6.72 12.93
C ILE A 136 2.31 -5.70 14.08
N GLY A 137 1.72 -6.09 15.21
CA GLY A 137 1.59 -5.25 16.40
C GLY A 137 2.92 -4.78 16.99
N ALA A 138 3.99 -5.56 16.85
CA ALA A 138 5.33 -5.20 17.31
C ALA A 138 5.85 -3.91 16.68
N PHE A 139 5.37 -3.53 15.48
CA PHE A 139 5.72 -2.27 14.82
C PHE A 139 4.93 -1.07 15.32
N SER A 140 4.04 -1.23 16.32
CA SER A 140 3.31 -0.11 16.89
C SER A 140 4.25 1.00 17.39
N ARG A 141 3.94 2.25 17.00
CA ARG A 141 4.71 3.46 17.32
C ARG A 141 6.16 3.46 16.82
N GLN A 142 6.51 2.58 15.89
CA GLN A 142 7.82 2.55 15.25
C GLN A 142 7.85 3.45 14.00
N PRO A 143 9.04 3.72 13.43
CA PRO A 143 9.16 4.34 12.11
C PRO A 143 8.36 3.59 11.04
N ASP A 144 7.99 4.27 9.97
CA ASP A 144 7.40 3.64 8.78
C ASP A 144 8.44 3.27 7.72
N LEU A 145 9.67 3.78 7.82
CA LEU A 145 10.74 3.56 6.85
C LEU A 145 12.06 3.21 7.54
N TYR A 146 12.73 2.18 7.04
CA TYR A 146 13.92 1.58 7.65
C TYR A 146 15.04 1.40 6.62
N SER A 147 16.30 1.51 7.04
CA SER A 147 17.37 0.74 6.40
C SER A 147 17.25 -0.75 6.76
N THR A 148 17.96 -1.63 6.05
CA THR A 148 17.97 -3.06 6.38
C THR A 148 18.46 -3.32 7.81
N ASP A 149 19.53 -2.65 8.25
CA ASP A 149 20.04 -2.80 9.62
C ASP A 149 19.02 -2.32 10.68
N GLU A 150 18.34 -1.20 10.42
CA GLU A 150 17.30 -0.68 11.32
C GLU A 150 16.10 -1.64 11.41
N LEU A 151 15.69 -2.22 10.27
CA LEU A 151 14.61 -3.20 10.21
C LEU A 151 14.98 -4.46 11.01
N LEU A 152 16.14 -5.06 10.72
CA LEU A 152 16.59 -6.29 11.39
C LEU A 152 16.76 -6.07 12.89
N LYS A 153 17.32 -4.94 13.31
CA LYS A 153 17.42 -4.58 14.73
C LYS A 153 16.04 -4.41 15.39
N THR A 154 15.07 -3.84 14.68
CA THR A 154 13.70 -3.68 15.19
C THR A 154 13.03 -5.04 15.36
N ILE A 155 13.15 -5.92 14.36
CA ILE A 155 12.67 -7.30 14.40
C ILE A 155 13.31 -8.06 15.56
N HIS A 156 14.63 -7.95 15.74
CA HIS A 156 15.34 -8.63 16.80
C HIS A 156 14.78 -8.29 18.18
N ASN A 157 14.72 -6.98 18.48
CA ASN A 157 14.35 -6.49 19.81
C ASN A 157 12.87 -6.68 20.13
N ARG A 158 11.99 -6.56 19.12
CA ARG A 158 10.54 -6.48 19.36
C ARG A 158 9.78 -7.74 18.96
N ILE A 159 10.35 -8.59 18.12
CA ILE A 159 9.70 -9.80 17.63
C ILE A 159 10.45 -11.04 18.12
N ILE A 160 11.74 -11.15 17.79
CA ILE A 160 12.51 -12.35 18.14
C ILE A 160 12.68 -12.51 19.65
N GLN A 161 12.94 -11.42 20.37
CA GLN A 161 13.08 -11.45 21.83
C GLN A 161 11.75 -11.50 22.57
N ALA A 162 10.70 -10.84 22.06
CA ALA A 162 9.44 -10.65 22.81
C ALA A 162 8.32 -11.62 22.41
N VAL A 163 8.16 -11.90 21.10
CA VAL A 163 7.06 -12.72 20.57
C VAL A 163 7.49 -14.17 20.35
N ASN A 164 8.77 -14.39 20.00
CA ASN A 164 9.34 -15.70 19.68
C ASN A 164 8.51 -16.45 18.61
N PRO A 165 8.43 -15.93 17.37
CA PRO A 165 7.52 -16.45 16.36
C PRO A 165 7.87 -17.85 15.88
N MET A 166 6.84 -18.55 15.43
CA MET A 166 6.98 -19.74 14.60
C MET A 166 6.68 -19.38 13.15
N LEU A 167 7.54 -19.82 12.23
CA LEU A 167 7.32 -19.69 10.79
C LEU A 167 7.31 -21.10 10.17
N SER A 168 6.27 -21.38 9.38
CA SER A 168 6.16 -22.64 8.67
C SER A 168 7.33 -22.83 7.71
N GLY A 169 7.95 -24.00 7.75
CA GLY A 169 9.14 -24.32 6.95
C GLY A 169 10.48 -23.92 7.58
N SER A 170 10.49 -23.18 8.71
CA SER A 170 11.72 -22.93 9.46
C SER A 170 12.07 -24.10 10.37
N VAL A 171 13.34 -24.51 10.37
CA VAL A 171 13.87 -25.49 11.34
C VAL A 171 14.35 -24.73 12.58
N GLY A 172 13.60 -24.85 13.67
CA GLY A 172 13.91 -24.15 14.92
C GLY A 172 13.44 -22.70 14.94
N LYS A 173 14.14 -21.86 15.71
CA LYS A 173 13.77 -20.45 15.86
C LYS A 173 14.12 -19.66 14.59
N PRO A 174 13.17 -18.93 13.98
CA PRO A 174 13.46 -18.13 12.79
C PRO A 174 14.47 -17.02 13.12
N SER A 175 15.33 -16.71 12.16
CA SER A 175 16.25 -15.58 12.25
C SER A 175 15.54 -14.23 12.01
N ASP A 176 16.20 -13.12 12.34
CA ASP A 176 15.69 -11.78 12.03
C ASP A 176 15.40 -11.62 10.53
N LEU A 177 16.23 -12.25 9.68
CA LEU A 177 16.12 -12.22 8.23
C LEU A 177 14.93 -13.05 7.74
N ASP A 178 14.67 -14.22 8.33
CA ASP A 178 13.49 -15.04 7.99
C ASP A 178 12.18 -14.28 8.29
N VAL A 179 12.13 -13.58 9.42
CA VAL A 179 10.99 -12.74 9.78
C VAL A 179 10.86 -11.56 8.82
N ALA A 180 11.96 -10.88 8.48
CA ALA A 180 11.93 -9.77 7.52
C ALA A 180 11.42 -10.23 6.15
N HIS A 181 11.92 -11.37 5.66
CA HIS A 181 11.48 -11.98 4.41
C HIS A 181 9.99 -12.34 4.44
N PHE A 182 9.51 -12.91 5.54
CA PHE A 182 8.10 -13.22 5.72
C PHE A 182 7.22 -11.97 5.70
N LEU A 183 7.62 -10.90 6.40
CA LEU A 183 6.90 -9.61 6.38
C LEU A 183 6.86 -8.99 4.97
N PHE A 184 7.92 -9.17 4.17
CA PHE A 184 7.95 -8.76 2.78
C PHE A 184 7.03 -9.62 1.90
N GLN A 185 7.05 -10.94 2.10
CA GLN A 185 6.22 -11.91 1.38
C GLN A 185 4.71 -11.64 1.57
N ILE A 186 4.28 -11.35 2.80
CA ILE A 186 2.85 -11.06 3.09
C ILE A 186 2.44 -9.64 2.66
N GLY A 187 3.37 -8.82 2.17
CA GLY A 187 3.13 -7.44 1.75
C GLY A 187 2.89 -6.47 2.92
N PHE A 188 3.39 -6.80 4.12
CA PHE A 188 3.40 -5.87 5.25
C PHE A 188 4.44 -4.76 5.04
N ILE A 189 5.62 -5.13 4.54
CA ILE A 189 6.64 -4.20 4.06
C ILE A 189 6.84 -4.32 2.55
N SER A 190 7.35 -3.26 1.94
CA SER A 190 7.83 -3.23 0.55
C SER A 190 9.21 -2.59 0.48
N GLY A 191 10.01 -2.99 -0.50
CA GLY A 191 11.24 -2.28 -0.83
C GLY A 191 10.90 -0.90 -1.38
N ARG A 192 11.68 0.12 -1.03
CA ARG A 192 11.57 1.49 -1.54
C ARG A 192 12.89 1.88 -2.17
N ARG A 193 12.83 2.27 -3.44
CA ARG A 193 13.95 2.78 -4.22
C ARG A 193 13.81 4.28 -4.36
N ASP A 194 14.68 5.04 -3.71
CA ASP A 194 14.72 6.50 -3.85
C ASP A 194 15.57 6.88 -5.07
N PHE A 195 15.07 7.76 -5.94
CA PHE A 195 15.81 8.23 -7.13
C PHE A 195 16.64 9.49 -6.88
N GLY A 196 16.78 9.92 -5.63
CA GLY A 196 17.45 11.16 -5.25
C GLY A 196 16.49 12.33 -5.04
N GLU A 197 17.02 13.47 -4.61
CA GLU A 197 16.23 14.63 -4.20
C GLU A 197 15.30 15.12 -5.32
N GLY A 198 14.04 15.35 -5.00
CA GLY A 198 13.03 15.81 -5.96
C GLY A 198 12.56 14.75 -6.97
N ARG A 199 13.31 13.67 -7.22
CA ARG A 199 13.01 12.69 -8.30
C ARG A 199 12.05 11.55 -7.96
N GLY A 200 11.63 11.43 -6.70
CA GLY A 200 10.64 10.45 -6.31
C GLY A 200 11.22 9.17 -5.74
N TYR A 201 10.31 8.23 -5.50
CA TYR A 201 10.63 6.88 -5.14
C TYR A 201 9.66 5.94 -5.85
N ASP A 202 10.10 4.71 -6.07
CA ASP A 202 9.26 3.60 -6.46
C ASP A 202 9.31 2.50 -5.40
N HIS A 203 8.30 1.64 -5.42
CA HIS A 203 8.24 0.46 -4.57
C HIS A 203 8.62 -0.79 -5.34
N VAL A 204 9.33 -1.69 -4.66
CA VAL A 204 9.63 -3.05 -5.11
C VAL A 204 8.88 -4.01 -4.19
N TYR A 205 8.06 -4.86 -4.79
CA TYR A 205 7.20 -5.81 -4.09
C TYR A 205 7.73 -7.23 -4.19
N TYR A 206 7.29 -8.11 -3.28
CA TYR A 206 7.76 -9.50 -3.24
C TYR A 206 7.63 -10.23 -4.57
N ARG A 207 6.53 -10.00 -5.30
CA ARG A 207 6.28 -10.61 -6.61
C ARG A 207 7.31 -10.24 -7.68
N GLU A 208 7.94 -9.07 -7.54
CA GLU A 208 8.90 -8.56 -8.52
C GLU A 208 10.30 -9.08 -8.22
N GLN A 209 10.66 -9.16 -6.94
CA GLN A 209 11.97 -9.64 -6.49
C GLN A 209 11.84 -10.53 -5.23
N PRO A 210 11.35 -11.77 -5.35
CA PRO A 210 11.15 -12.67 -4.21
C PRO A 210 12.44 -13.17 -3.58
N GLY A 211 13.61 -12.82 -4.14
CA GLY A 211 14.92 -13.14 -3.57
C GLY A 211 15.41 -12.14 -2.51
N LEU A 212 14.80 -10.96 -2.40
CA LEU A 212 15.19 -9.97 -1.41
C LEU A 212 14.91 -10.48 0.01
N LEU A 213 15.76 -10.07 0.95
CA LEU A 213 15.76 -10.53 2.35
C LEU A 213 15.94 -12.04 2.50
N LYS A 214 16.39 -12.77 1.47
CA LYS A 214 16.62 -14.22 1.54
C LYS A 214 18.09 -14.59 1.48
N LEU A 215 18.87 -13.87 0.69
CA LEU A 215 20.30 -14.14 0.48
C LEU A 215 21.16 -13.23 1.36
N ARG A 216 22.19 -13.78 2.00
CA ARG A 216 23.11 -13.00 2.86
C ARG A 216 24.13 -12.17 2.07
N THR A 217 24.37 -12.51 0.81
CA THR A 217 25.36 -11.86 -0.06
C THR A 217 24.86 -10.56 -0.66
N ASN A 218 23.55 -10.42 -0.84
CA ASN A 218 22.88 -9.20 -1.26
C ASN A 218 21.45 -9.23 -0.74
N ILE A 219 21.26 -8.56 0.40
CA ILE A 219 20.03 -8.66 1.19
C ILE A 219 18.94 -7.75 0.63
N ASP A 220 19.30 -6.60 0.06
CA ASP A 220 18.36 -5.51 -0.18
C ASP A 220 18.50 -4.76 -1.51
N ASP A 221 19.51 -5.03 -2.36
CA ASP A 221 19.76 -4.26 -3.59
C ASP A 221 19.87 -2.72 -3.36
N GLY A 222 20.29 -2.30 -2.16
CA GLY A 222 20.36 -0.88 -1.77
C GLY A 222 18.99 -0.23 -1.52
N LEU A 223 17.94 -1.04 -1.38
CA LEU A 223 16.59 -0.57 -1.06
C LEU A 223 16.44 -0.21 0.42
N ARG A 224 15.44 0.61 0.72
CA ARG A 224 14.90 0.81 2.07
C ARG A 224 13.62 0.00 2.24
N TRP A 225 13.17 -0.19 3.47
CA TRP A 225 11.97 -0.97 3.77
C TRP A 225 10.89 -0.07 4.33
N GLU A 226 9.78 0.02 3.62
CA GLU A 226 8.63 0.84 4.01
C GLU A 226 7.47 -0.06 4.44
N ILE A 227 6.88 0.21 5.61
CA ILE A 227 5.64 -0.42 6.04
C ILE A 227 4.50 0.13 5.18
N ASN A 228 3.61 -0.75 4.70
CA ASN A 228 2.51 -0.31 3.86
C ASN A 228 1.71 0.83 4.53
N PRO A 229 1.47 1.96 3.84
CA PRO A 229 0.83 3.13 4.43
C PRO A 229 -0.53 2.87 5.09
N ILE A 230 -1.23 1.81 4.69
CA ILE A 230 -2.52 1.44 5.25
C ILE A 230 -2.46 1.09 6.75
N TYR A 231 -1.29 0.66 7.23
CA TYR A 231 -1.09 0.32 8.64
C TYR A 231 -0.74 1.53 9.51
N ARG A 232 -0.50 2.70 8.91
CA ARG A 232 0.00 3.89 9.62
C ARG A 232 -0.85 4.25 10.82
N ASP A 233 -2.15 4.43 10.61
CA ASP A 233 -3.05 4.93 11.66
C ASP A 233 -3.30 3.86 12.72
N VAL A 234 -3.56 2.62 12.30
CA VAL A 234 -3.85 1.52 13.23
C VAL A 234 -2.64 1.16 14.11
N LEU A 235 -1.42 1.28 13.58
CA LEU A 235 -0.19 1.04 14.34
C LEU A 235 0.39 2.30 14.98
N ASN A 236 -0.18 3.49 14.73
CA ASN A 236 0.37 4.78 15.13
C ASN A 236 1.83 4.96 14.68
N LEU A 237 2.15 4.63 13.43
CA LEU A 237 3.51 4.71 12.91
C LEU A 237 4.02 6.15 12.89
N ARG A 238 5.31 6.32 13.20
CA ARG A 238 5.98 7.62 13.14
C ARG A 238 6.45 7.86 11.73
N TYR A 239 5.93 8.91 11.10
CA TYR A 239 6.41 9.30 9.78
C TYR A 239 7.86 9.74 9.84
N VAL A 240 8.73 9.03 9.13
CA VAL A 240 10.07 9.53 8.85
C VAL A 240 9.98 10.45 7.64
N ALA A 241 9.81 11.75 7.89
CA ALA A 241 9.93 12.76 6.85
C ALA A 241 11.29 12.63 6.18
N ASP A 242 11.33 12.75 4.85
CA ASP A 242 12.57 12.66 4.08
C ASP A 242 13.51 13.79 4.53
N LYS A 243 14.51 13.48 5.36
CA LYS A 243 15.37 14.45 6.04
C LYS A 243 16.28 15.28 5.11
N ARG A 244 16.07 15.20 3.80
CA ARG A 244 16.83 15.93 2.79
C ARG A 244 16.17 17.24 2.33
N HIS A 245 14.91 17.49 2.70
CA HIS A 245 14.21 18.74 2.35
C HIS A 245 14.29 19.87 3.40
N THR A 246 15.04 19.70 4.48
CA THR A 246 15.28 20.77 5.48
C THR A 246 16.69 21.35 5.39
N LYS A 247 17.06 21.90 4.23
CA LYS A 247 18.12 22.92 4.12
C LYS A 247 17.73 23.96 3.06
N SER A 248 16.72 24.75 3.35
CA SER A 248 16.64 26.13 2.84
C SER A 248 15.79 26.93 3.81
N GLY A 249 16.36 28.03 4.33
CA GLY A 249 15.69 28.92 5.26
C GLY A 249 16.26 28.92 6.67
N LYS A 250 17.58 29.11 6.83
CA LYS A 250 18.12 29.87 7.96
C LYS A 250 19.39 30.62 7.53
N ARG A 251 19.25 31.94 7.62
CA ARG A 251 20.20 33.06 7.40
C ARG A 251 20.29 33.56 5.98
#